data_AF-A0A447TE35-F1
#
_entry.id   AF-A0A447TE35-F1
#
_cell.length_a   1.000
_cell.length_b   1.000
_cell.length_c   1.000
_cell.angle_alpha   90.00
_cell.angle_beta   90.00
_cell.angle_gamma   90.00
#
_symmetry.space_group_name_H-M   'P 1'
#
loop_
_entity.id
_entity.type
_entity.pdbx_description
1 polymer ?
#
loop_
_entity_poly.entity_id
_entity_poly.type
_entity_poly.pdbx_seq_one_letter_code
_entity_poly.pdbx_strand_id
1 'polypeptide(L)'
;MASRLADAIAAKQRLLVVADYDADGATACAVAVKGLSMLGAIIGFIVPNRFEYGYGLTPEIVELAAQKRPDIIVTVDNGIASVAGVEAAKARGIEVLVTDHHLPGDTLPEALIVNPNQPAASFRRKTWPASA
;
A
#
# COMPACT_ATOMS: atom_id res chain seq x y z
N MET A 1 8.92 -3.06 -7.66
CA MET A 1 8.60 -2.23 -6.50
C MET A 1 9.74 -1.28 -6.15
N ALA A 2 10.89 -1.79 -5.69
CA ALA A 2 12.00 -0.94 -5.25
C ALA A 2 12.45 0.13 -6.26
N SER A 3 12.67 -0.24 -7.54
CA SER A 3 13.02 0.73 -8.58
C SER A 3 11.96 1.83 -8.75
N ARG A 4 10.67 1.46 -8.77
CA ARG A 4 9.56 2.42 -8.89
C ARG A 4 9.52 3.41 -7.73
N LEU A 5 9.76 2.94 -6.50
CA LEU A 5 9.87 3.80 -5.32
C LEU A 5 11.10 4.72 -5.39
N ALA A 6 12.25 4.21 -5.85
CA ALA A 6 13.44 5.03 -6.05
C ALA A 6 13.20 6.15 -7.08
N ASP A 7 12.54 5.83 -8.20
CA ASP A 7 12.15 6.81 -9.22
C ASP A 7 11.20 7.86 -8.64
N ALA A 8 10.22 7.44 -7.82
CA ALA A 8 9.29 8.35 -7.15
C ALA A 8 10.00 9.34 -6.22
N ILE A 9 10.97 8.84 -5.45
CA ILE A 9 11.78 9.65 -4.54
C ILE A 9 12.63 10.66 -5.33
N ALA A 10 13.27 10.21 -6.41
CA ALA A 10 14.07 11.07 -7.27
C ALA A 10 13.21 12.18 -7.92
N ALA A 11 12.00 11.83 -8.34
CA ALA A 11 11.02 12.75 -8.92
C ALA A 11 10.26 13.62 -7.88
N LYS A 12 10.57 13.49 -6.58
CA LYS A 12 9.89 14.21 -5.48
C LYS A 12 8.37 14.01 -5.47
N GLN A 13 7.93 12.81 -5.86
CA GLN A 13 6.52 12.43 -5.73
C GLN A 13 6.15 12.26 -4.24
N ARG A 14 4.93 12.67 -3.90
CA ARG A 14 4.34 12.54 -2.55
C ARG A 14 3.82 11.12 -2.36
N LEU A 15 4.41 10.41 -1.42
CA LEU A 15 4.00 9.07 -1.01
C LEU A 15 3.04 9.16 0.19
N LEU A 16 2.03 8.30 0.20
CA LEU A 16 1.18 8.10 1.37
C LEU A 16 1.07 6.62 1.68
N VAL A 17 1.51 6.21 2.86
CA VAL A 17 1.33 4.84 3.35
C VAL A 17 -0.09 4.66 3.86
N VAL A 18 -0.78 3.61 3.42
CA VAL A 18 -2.07 3.17 3.97
C VAL A 18 -1.85 1.82 4.65
N ALA A 19 -1.79 1.83 5.97
CA ALA A 19 -1.44 0.67 6.77
C ALA A 19 -2.65 0.03 7.43
N ASP A 20 -2.56 -1.26 7.73
CA ASP A 20 -3.51 -1.90 8.63
C ASP A 20 -3.32 -1.44 10.09
N TYR A 21 -4.36 -1.63 10.91
CA TYR A 21 -4.43 -1.13 12.29
C TYR A 21 -3.78 -2.05 13.32
N ASP A 22 -3.45 -3.29 12.95
CA ASP A 22 -2.90 -4.28 13.87
C ASP A 22 -1.37 -4.10 14.07
N ALA A 23 -0.75 -5.03 14.80
CA ALA A 23 0.67 -4.94 15.11
C ALA A 23 1.58 -5.10 13.87
N ASP A 24 1.19 -5.92 12.89
CA ASP A 24 1.97 -6.12 11.67
C ASP A 24 1.87 -4.87 10.79
N GLY A 25 0.65 -4.39 10.56
CA GLY A 25 0.38 -3.15 9.83
C GLY A 25 1.04 -1.92 10.44
N ALA A 26 0.95 -1.74 11.76
CA ALA A 26 1.60 -0.63 12.45
C ALA A 26 3.14 -0.70 12.35
N THR A 27 3.71 -1.90 12.44
CA THR A 27 5.16 -2.10 12.31
C THR A 27 5.62 -1.83 10.88
N ALA A 28 4.94 -2.39 9.89
CA ALA A 28 5.22 -2.17 8.47
C ALA A 28 5.10 -0.68 8.10
N CYS A 29 4.09 0.02 8.65
CA CYS A 29 3.93 1.46 8.49
C CYS A 29 5.15 2.22 9.02
N ALA A 30 5.56 1.93 10.26
CA ALA A 30 6.72 2.58 10.88
C ALA A 30 8.01 2.31 10.09
N VAL A 31 8.22 1.09 9.62
CA VAL A 31 9.37 0.71 8.78
C VAL A 31 9.35 1.47 7.45
N ALA A 32 8.22 1.49 6.74
CA ALA A 32 8.09 2.17 5.46
C ALA A 32 8.32 3.68 5.60
N VAL A 33 7.64 4.34 6.55
CA VAL A 33 7.78 5.78 6.78
C VAL A 33 9.21 6.12 7.17
N LYS A 34 9.80 5.40 8.13
CA LYS A 34 11.17 5.67 8.59
C LYS A 34 12.19 5.43 7.48
N GLY A 35 12.15 4.26 6.84
CA GLY A 35 13.11 3.86 5.82
C GLY A 35 13.06 4.77 4.60
N LEU A 36 11.87 5.05 4.06
CA LEU A 36 11.73 5.91 2.89
C LEU A 36 12.05 7.38 3.22
N SER A 37 11.75 7.85 4.43
CA SER A 37 12.18 9.19 4.88
C SER A 37 13.70 9.32 4.91
N MET A 38 14.41 8.29 5.40
CA MET A 38 15.89 8.27 5.39
C MET A 38 16.48 8.32 3.98
N LEU A 39 15.72 7.87 2.98
CA LEU A 39 16.09 7.93 1.56
C LEU A 39 15.66 9.23 0.88
N GLY A 40 15.04 10.17 1.61
CA GLY A 40 14.65 11.50 1.09
C GLY A 40 13.27 11.56 0.44
N ALA A 41 12.38 10.60 0.72
CA ALA A 41 11.00 10.61 0.27
C ALA A 41 10.17 11.73 0.93
N ILE A 42 9.22 12.30 0.20
CA ILE A 42 8.14 13.10 0.77
C ILE A 42 7.01 12.13 1.11
N ILE A 43 6.90 11.74 2.38
CA ILE A 43 6.03 10.63 2.79
C ILE A 43 5.17 10.99 4.00
N GLY A 44 3.91 10.58 3.96
CA GLY A 44 3.02 10.55 5.11
C GLY A 44 2.39 9.17 5.28
N PHE A 45 1.48 9.04 6.24
CA PHE A 45 0.71 7.81 6.42
C PHE A 45 -0.73 8.09 6.87
N ILE A 46 -1.58 7.08 6.72
CA ILE A 46 -2.87 6.93 7.39
C ILE A 46 -3.02 5.50 7.92
N VAL A 47 -3.65 5.38 9.08
CA VAL A 47 -4.17 4.12 9.63
C VAL A 47 -5.68 4.32 9.75
N PRO A 48 -6.49 3.78 8.82
CA PRO A 48 -7.92 4.03 8.80
C PRO A 48 -8.65 3.30 9.92
N ASN A 49 -9.75 3.88 10.40
CA ASN A 49 -10.63 3.20 11.34
C ASN A 49 -11.41 2.10 10.63
N ARG A 50 -11.03 0.83 10.84
CA ARG A 50 -11.67 -0.33 10.20
C ARG A 50 -13.17 -0.44 10.46
N PHE A 51 -13.65 0.09 11.59
CA PHE A 51 -15.07 0.02 11.95
C PHE A 51 -15.91 1.02 11.14
N GLU A 52 -15.29 2.09 10.66
CA GLU A 52 -15.94 3.12 9.84
C GLU A 52 -15.79 2.81 8.35
N TYR A 53 -14.63 2.32 7.93
CA TYR A 53 -14.26 2.25 6.51
C TYR A 53 -14.07 0.84 5.95
N GLY A 54 -14.23 -0.19 6.79
CA GLY A 54 -13.94 -1.58 6.42
C GLY A 54 -12.45 -1.89 6.40
N TYR A 55 -12.11 -3.05 5.83
CA TYR A 55 -10.74 -3.58 5.77
C TYR A 55 -10.10 -3.36 4.40
N GLY A 56 -8.79 -3.08 4.40
CA GLY A 56 -8.00 -2.83 3.20
C GLY A 56 -8.25 -1.45 2.58
N LEU A 57 -7.75 -1.25 1.37
CA LEU A 57 -7.97 0.00 0.64
C LEU A 57 -9.37 0.02 0.02
N THR A 58 -10.30 0.75 0.64
CA THR A 58 -11.66 0.99 0.12
C THR A 58 -11.74 2.34 -0.61
N PRO A 59 -12.76 2.56 -1.48
CA PRO A 59 -12.99 3.85 -2.12
C PRO A 59 -13.07 5.04 -1.13
N GLU A 60 -13.67 4.82 0.04
CA GLU A 60 -13.80 5.81 1.10
C GLU A 60 -12.42 6.14 1.74
N ILE A 61 -11.56 5.13 1.91
CA ILE A 61 -10.18 5.35 2.36
C ILE A 61 -9.38 6.11 1.29
N VAL A 62 -9.63 5.85 0.01
CA VAL A 62 -9.04 6.62 -1.08
C VAL A 62 -9.49 8.08 -1.06
N GLU A 63 -10.75 8.35 -0.74
CA GLU A 63 -11.24 9.72 -0.56
C GLU A 63 -10.54 10.43 0.60
N LEU A 64 -10.36 9.75 1.73
CA LEU A 64 -9.59 10.27 2.85
C LEU A 64 -8.12 10.51 2.47
N ALA A 65 -7.50 9.57 1.77
CA ALA A 65 -6.13 9.66 1.29
C ALA A 65 -5.95 10.84 0.32
N ALA A 66 -6.89 11.05 -0.59
CA ALA A 66 -6.86 12.12 -1.60
C ALA A 66 -6.81 13.53 -0.99
N GLN A 67 -7.33 13.73 0.23
CA GLN A 67 -7.22 15.00 0.96
C GLN A 67 -5.76 15.39 1.25
N LYS A 68 -4.87 14.40 1.37
CA LYS A 68 -3.42 14.61 1.53
C LYS A 68 -2.70 14.82 0.20
N ARG A 69 -3.41 14.71 -0.93
CA ARG A 69 -2.93 14.86 -2.31
C ARG A 69 -1.68 14.00 -2.62
N PRO A 70 -1.68 12.69 -2.33
CA PRO A 70 -0.57 11.83 -2.71
C PRO A 70 -0.50 11.70 -4.23
N ASP A 71 0.72 11.53 -4.74
CA ASP A 71 0.92 11.08 -6.11
C ASP A 71 0.88 9.54 -6.15
N ILE A 72 1.32 8.89 -5.05
CA ILE A 72 1.34 7.43 -4.89
C ILE A 72 0.82 7.04 -3.50
N ILE A 73 -0.11 6.10 -3.47
CA ILE A 73 -0.49 5.33 -2.27
C ILE A 73 0.36 4.06 -2.22
N VAL A 74 0.96 3.78 -1.06
CA VAL A 74 1.64 2.52 -0.78
C VAL A 74 0.87 1.79 0.30
N THR A 75 0.20 0.68 -0.03
CA THR A 75 -0.45 -0.13 1.00
C THR A 75 0.59 -1.02 1.68
N VAL A 76 0.50 -1.13 3.00
CA VAL A 76 1.29 -2.07 3.80
C VAL A 76 0.34 -2.93 4.64
N ASP A 77 0.56 -4.23 4.62
CA ASP A 77 -0.26 -5.23 5.32
C ASP A 77 -1.74 -5.25 4.89
N ASN A 78 -2.01 -4.76 3.69
CA ASN A 78 -3.32 -4.83 3.07
C ASN A 78 -3.21 -4.57 1.56
N GLY A 79 -4.33 -4.75 0.84
CA GLY A 79 -4.49 -4.26 -0.52
C GLY A 79 -4.56 -5.35 -1.59
N ILE A 80 -4.16 -6.60 -1.32
CA ILE A 80 -4.17 -7.67 -2.34
C ILE A 80 -5.57 -7.97 -2.89
N ALA A 81 -6.61 -7.73 -2.11
CA ALA A 81 -8.01 -7.90 -2.51
C ALA A 81 -8.72 -6.56 -2.81
N SER A 82 -8.02 -5.43 -2.77
CA SER A 82 -8.60 -4.08 -2.84
C SER A 82 -8.82 -3.58 -4.27
N VAL A 83 -9.53 -4.34 -5.11
CA VAL A 83 -9.81 -3.99 -6.51
C VAL A 83 -10.52 -2.63 -6.61
N ALA A 84 -11.62 -2.46 -5.90
CA ALA A 84 -12.42 -1.22 -5.94
C ALA A 84 -11.63 0.00 -5.44
N GLY A 85 -10.82 -0.15 -4.39
CA GLY A 85 -9.96 0.93 -3.90
C GLY A 85 -8.89 1.33 -4.91
N VAL A 86 -8.24 0.35 -5.55
CA VAL A 86 -7.23 0.63 -6.58
C VAL A 86 -7.85 1.32 -7.80
N GLU A 87 -9.03 0.88 -8.25
CA GLU A 87 -9.77 1.56 -9.31
C GLU A 87 -10.17 2.99 -8.93
N ALA A 88 -10.64 3.20 -7.70
CA ALA A 88 -11.01 4.52 -7.18
C ALA A 88 -9.81 5.47 -7.10
N ALA A 89 -8.62 4.96 -6.77
CA ALA A 89 -7.38 5.74 -6.75
C ALA A 89 -6.92 6.08 -8.18
N LYS A 90 -6.96 5.10 -9.09
CA LYS A 90 -6.64 5.28 -10.51
C LYS A 90 -7.54 6.32 -11.16
N ALA A 91 -8.84 6.31 -10.88
CA ALA A 91 -9.80 7.30 -11.37
C ALA A 91 -9.48 8.74 -10.91
N ARG A 92 -8.72 8.90 -9.81
CA ARG A 92 -8.25 10.18 -9.28
C ARG A 92 -6.83 10.54 -9.70
N GLY A 93 -6.20 9.72 -10.57
CA GLY A 93 -4.82 9.90 -10.99
C GLY A 93 -3.78 9.58 -9.91
N ILE A 94 -4.17 8.80 -8.89
CA ILE A 94 -3.29 8.35 -7.81
C ILE A 94 -2.82 6.93 -8.14
N GLU A 95 -1.51 6.72 -8.20
CA GLU A 95 -0.95 5.38 -8.38
C GLU A 95 -1.03 4.58 -7.07
N VAL A 96 -1.27 3.27 -7.16
CA VAL A 96 -1.25 2.38 -6.00
C VAL A 96 -0.16 1.32 -6.15
N LEU A 97 0.64 1.20 -5.09
CA LEU A 97 1.65 0.18 -4.90
C LEU A 97 1.22 -0.70 -3.74
N VAL A 98 1.07 -2.00 -3.97
CA VAL A 98 0.56 -2.93 -2.95
C VAL A 98 1.70 -3.74 -2.34
N THR A 99 1.81 -3.71 -1.02
CA THR A 99 2.65 -4.65 -0.25
C THR A 99 1.77 -5.34 0.79
N ASP A 100 1.69 -6.66 0.68
CA ASP A 100 0.72 -7.44 1.43
C ASP A 100 1.19 -8.90 1.55
N HIS A 101 0.57 -9.65 2.45
CA HIS A 101 0.79 -11.08 2.62
C HIS A 101 -0.50 -11.89 2.73
N HIS A 102 -1.67 -11.24 2.72
CA HIS A 102 -2.96 -11.91 2.75
C HIS A 102 -3.20 -12.75 1.49
N LEU A 103 -4.19 -13.64 1.57
CA LEU A 103 -4.63 -14.42 0.42
C LEU A 103 -5.28 -13.49 -0.63
N PRO A 104 -4.96 -13.67 -1.92
CA PRO A 104 -5.62 -12.92 -2.97
C PRO A 104 -7.10 -13.32 -3.07
N GLY A 105 -7.93 -12.39 -3.57
CA GLY A 105 -9.28 -12.71 -4.03
C GLY A 105 -9.27 -13.39 -5.40
N ASP A 106 -10.46 -13.60 -5.97
CA ASP A 106 -10.61 -14.18 -7.32
C ASP A 106 -9.95 -13.32 -8.41
N THR A 107 -9.91 -12.01 -8.18
CA THR A 107 -9.26 -11.03 -9.04
C THR A 107 -8.23 -10.23 -8.25
N LEU A 108 -7.16 -9.84 -8.94
CA LEU A 108 -6.14 -8.96 -8.39
C LEU A 108 -6.41 -7.51 -8.81
N PRO A 109 -6.09 -6.53 -7.96
CA PRO A 109 -6.10 -5.13 -8.36
C PRO A 109 -5.08 -4.87 -9.47
N GLU A 110 -5.39 -3.91 -10.34
CA GLU A 110 -4.48 -3.43 -11.38
C GLU A 110 -3.42 -2.50 -10.78
N ALA A 111 -2.47 -3.09 -10.05
CA ALA A 111 -1.40 -2.39 -9.35
C ALA A 111 -0.08 -3.17 -9.44
N LEU A 112 1.04 -2.51 -9.10
CA LEU A 112 2.29 -3.22 -8.83
C LEU A 112 2.21 -3.85 -7.45
N ILE A 113 2.28 -5.19 -7.39
CA ILE A 113 2.02 -5.95 -6.16
C ILE A 113 3.29 -6.71 -5.72
N VAL A 114 3.62 -6.59 -4.44
CA VAL A 114 4.52 -7.49 -3.72
C VAL A 114 3.69 -8.27 -2.71
N ASN A 115 3.39 -9.52 -3.03
CA ASN A 115 2.73 -10.43 -2.11
C ASN A 115 3.23 -11.87 -2.34
N PRO A 116 3.66 -12.62 -1.31
CA PRO A 116 4.15 -13.99 -1.44
C PRO A 116 3.08 -15.00 -1.88
N ASN A 117 1.79 -14.68 -1.66
CA ASN A 117 0.64 -15.51 -1.96
C ASN A 117 -0.02 -15.21 -3.31
N GLN A 118 0.44 -14.19 -4.07
CA GLN A 118 -0.12 -13.96 -5.40
C GLN A 118 0.21 -15.12 -6.36
N PRO A 119 -0.67 -15.48 -7.31
CA PRO A 119 -0.50 -16.69 -8.13
C PRO A 119 0.81 -16.73 -8.94
N ALA A 120 1.29 -15.57 -9.39
CA ALA A 120 2.51 -15.44 -10.19
C ALA A 120 3.81 -15.35 -9.36
N ALA A 121 3.74 -15.39 -8.03
CA ALA A 121 4.89 -15.17 -7.16
C ALA A 121 5.80 -16.40 -7.07
N SER A 122 7.11 -16.19 -7.21
CA SER A 122 8.14 -17.24 -7.08
C SER A 122 8.75 -17.34 -5.66
N PHE A 123 8.03 -16.86 -4.64
CA PHE A 123 8.54 -16.87 -3.26
C PHE A 123 8.72 -18.29 -2.73
N ARG A 124 9.90 -18.55 -2.15
CA ARG A 124 10.29 -19.87 -1.62
C ARG A 124 9.50 -20.27 -0.36
N ARG A 125 8.97 -19.29 0.39
CA ARG A 125 8.06 -19.49 1.53
C ARG A 125 6.87 -18.54 1.38
N LYS A 126 5.67 -19.04 1.67
CA LYS A 126 4.40 -18.33 1.49
C LYS A 126 3.86 -17.66 2.77
N THR A 127 4.56 -17.82 3.89
CA THR A 127 4.17 -17.30 5.21
C THR A 127 5.17 -16.24 5.67
N TRP A 128 5.02 -15.00 5.19
CA TRP A 128 5.85 -13.86 5.59
C TRP A 128 4.95 -12.78 6.19
N PRO A 129 5.27 -12.18 7.35
CA PRO A 129 4.58 -10.98 7.80
C PRO A 129 4.92 -9.81 6.89
N ALA A 130 4.02 -8.83 6.76
CA ALA A 130 4.24 -7.66 5.91
C ALA A 130 5.36 -6.75 6.45
N SER A 131 5.66 -6.84 7.75
CA SER A 131 6.74 -6.10 8.42
C SER A 131 8.16 -6.65 8.20
N ALA A 132 8.32 -7.84 7.61
CA ALA A 132 9.64 -8.41 7.30
C ALA A 132 10.20 -7.87 5.99
#